data_AF-A0A0L8VB43-F1
#
_entry.id   AF-A0A0L8VB43-F1
#
_cell.length_a   1.000
_cell.length_b   1.000
_cell.length_c   1.000
_cell.angle_alpha   90.00
_cell.angle_beta   90.00
_cell.angle_gamma   90.00
#
_symmetry.space_group_name_H-M   'P 1'
#
loop_
_entity.id
_entity.type
_entity.pdbx_description
1 polymer ?
#
loop_
_entity_poly.entity_id
_entity_poly.type
_entity_poly.pdbx_seq_one_letter_code
_entity_poly.pdbx_strand_id
1 'polypeptide(L)'
;MNMKYRKEIVKLILIAIPLIGFIAYGFIVVNKENKKLEKDPAHTYGIIIKKYIGAKARDYVKYEYKINGQIYLGDKNYMPHKELIRIGDTCEVIYAKSDPEISKLIENDDGTIKIRKSNELKGFNLK
;
A
#
# COMPACT_ATOMS: atom_id res chain seq x y z
N MET A 1 39.06 -1.78 -30.71
CA MET A 1 37.89 -1.08 -30.12
C MET A 1 38.21 0.41 -29.99
N ASN A 2 37.49 1.27 -30.71
CA ASN A 2 37.82 2.69 -30.88
C ASN A 2 37.87 3.45 -29.54
N MET A 3 38.85 4.34 -29.35
CA MET A 3 39.06 5.03 -28.08
C MET A 3 37.89 5.96 -27.68
N LYS A 4 37.12 6.46 -28.66
CA LYS A 4 35.84 7.16 -28.45
C LYS A 4 34.76 6.26 -27.86
N TYR A 5 34.60 5.04 -28.38
CA TYR A 5 33.59 4.08 -27.91
C TYR A 5 33.85 3.62 -26.46
N ARG A 6 35.13 3.46 -26.07
CA ARG A 6 35.48 3.14 -24.67
C ARG A 6 35.00 4.20 -23.68
N LYS A 7 35.12 5.49 -24.04
CA LYS A 7 34.69 6.62 -23.18
C LYS A 7 33.17 6.71 -23.05
N GLU A 8 32.44 6.44 -24.13
CA GLU A 8 30.96 6.40 -24.11
C GLU A 8 30.44 5.22 -23.28
N ILE A 9 31.06 4.04 -23.37
CA ILE A 9 30.71 2.88 -22.53
C ILE A 9 30.95 3.18 -21.04
N VAL A 10 32.09 3.80 -20.70
CA VAL A 10 32.38 4.17 -19.30
C VAL A 10 31.36 5.17 -18.75
N LYS A 11 30.94 6.17 -19.55
CA LYS A 11 29.86 7.10 -19.15
C LYS A 11 28.54 6.38 -18.93
N LEU A 12 28.16 5.46 -19.82
CA LEU A 12 26.93 4.67 -19.67
C LEU A 12 26.94 3.81 -18.40
N ILE A 13 28.07 3.18 -18.09
CA ILE A 13 28.22 2.38 -16.86
C ILE A 13 28.09 3.27 -15.61
N LEU A 14 28.71 4.46 -15.61
CA LEU A 14 28.60 5.41 -14.49
C LEU A 14 27.16 5.87 -14.22
N ILE A 15 26.31 5.95 -15.24
CA ILE A 15 24.88 6.27 -15.10
C ILE A 15 24.07 5.03 -14.70
N ALA A 16 24.40 3.85 -15.22
CA ALA A 16 23.67 2.62 -14.95
C ALA A 16 23.81 2.14 -13.50
N ILE A 17 25.00 2.26 -12.90
CA ILE A 17 25.29 1.82 -11.52
C ILE A 17 24.33 2.46 -10.49
N PRO A 18 24.15 3.81 -10.41
CA PRO A 18 23.24 4.40 -9.45
C PRO A 18 21.78 4.03 -9.73
N LEU A 19 21.38 3.86 -11.00
CA LEU A 19 20.06 3.39 -11.37
C LEU A 19 19.77 1.97 -10.85
N ILE A 20 20.71 1.05 -11.03
CA ILE A 20 20.59 -0.32 -10.52
C ILE A 20 20.57 -0.32 -8.99
N GLY A 21 21.41 0.49 -8.35
CA GLY A 21 21.43 0.64 -6.90
C GLY A 21 20.10 1.14 -6.33
N PHE A 22 19.48 2.13 -7.00
CA PHE A 22 18.16 2.65 -6.61
C PHE A 22 17.07 1.58 -6.71
N ILE A 23 17.05 0.81 -7.80
CA ILE A 23 16.10 -0.30 -7.98
C ILE A 23 16.29 -1.36 -6.89
N ALA A 24 17.54 -1.78 -6.62
CA ALA A 24 17.85 -2.77 -5.59
C ALA A 24 17.42 -2.29 -4.18
N TYR A 25 17.65 -1.01 -3.86
CA TYR A 25 17.20 -0.42 -2.61
C TYR A 25 15.67 -0.50 -2.44
N GLY A 26 14.91 -0.17 -3.49
CA GLY A 26 13.45 -0.30 -3.49
C GLY A 26 12.98 -1.72 -3.14
N PHE A 27 13.59 -2.74 -3.74
CA PHE A 27 13.27 -4.14 -3.40
C PHE A 27 13.59 -4.50 -1.94
N ILE A 28 14.71 -4.02 -1.40
CA ILE A 28 15.09 -4.27 0.00
C ILE A 28 14.08 -3.65 0.97
N VAL A 29 13.62 -2.43 0.71
CA VAL A 29 12.64 -1.73 1.56
C VAL A 29 11.32 -2.50 1.62
N VAL A 30 10.74 -2.82 0.45
CA VAL A 30 9.47 -3.57 0.37
C VAL A 30 9.59 -4.92 1.07
N ASN A 31 10.72 -5.62 0.94
CA ASN A 31 10.92 -6.91 1.59
C ASN A 31 11.03 -6.78 3.12
N LYS A 32 11.63 -5.69 3.63
CA LYS A 32 11.69 -5.42 5.08
C LYS A 32 10.31 -5.12 5.65
N GLU A 33 9.48 -4.35 4.95
CA GLU A 33 8.11 -4.03 5.36
C GLU A 33 7.24 -5.29 5.46
N ASN A 34 7.31 -6.17 4.45
CA ASN A 34 6.62 -7.46 4.47
C ASN A 34 7.03 -8.32 5.67
N LYS A 35 8.34 -8.43 5.93
CA LYS A 35 8.85 -9.18 7.08
C LYS A 35 8.40 -8.62 8.42
N LYS A 36 8.30 -7.29 8.55
CA LYS A 36 7.80 -6.64 9.77
C LYS A 36 6.31 -6.96 10.01
N LEU A 37 5.50 -6.97 8.95
CA LEU A 37 4.09 -7.38 9.02
C LEU A 37 3.93 -8.86 9.41
N GLU A 38 4.80 -9.74 8.92
CA GLU A 38 4.77 -11.17 9.25
C GLU A 38 5.22 -11.47 10.69
N LYS A 39 6.19 -10.70 11.21
CA LYS A 39 6.80 -10.98 12.52
C LYS A 39 5.91 -10.60 13.70
N ASP A 40 5.19 -9.48 13.62
CA ASP A 40 4.32 -9.01 14.70
C ASP A 40 3.05 -8.34 14.17
N PRO A 41 2.15 -9.13 13.56
CA PRO A 41 0.90 -8.63 13.03
C PRO A 41 -0.07 -8.23 14.16
N ALA A 42 -0.73 -7.09 13.97
CA ALA A 42 -1.93 -6.71 14.70
C ALA A 42 -3.03 -6.29 13.74
N HIS A 43 -4.27 -6.42 14.22
CA HIS A 43 -5.47 -6.09 13.46
C HIS A 43 -6.15 -4.86 14.05
N THR A 44 -6.68 -4.02 13.19
CA THR A 44 -7.54 -2.89 13.55
C THR A 44 -8.55 -2.61 12.44
N TYR A 45 -9.46 -1.68 12.68
CA TYR A 45 -10.35 -1.15 11.66
C TYR A 45 -9.88 0.25 11.22
N GLY A 46 -10.02 0.52 9.93
CA GLY A 46 -9.79 1.82 9.33
C GLY A 46 -11.00 2.27 8.53
N ILE A 47 -10.94 3.50 8.02
CA ILE A 47 -11.97 4.11 7.20
C ILE A 47 -11.37 4.53 5.86
N ILE A 48 -12.07 4.26 4.76
CA ILE A 48 -11.70 4.77 3.44
C ILE A 48 -11.96 6.27 3.39
N ILE A 49 -10.92 7.07 3.19
CA ILE A 49 -11.00 8.54 3.19
C ILE A 49 -10.95 9.15 1.79
N LYS A 50 -10.35 8.45 0.82
CA LYS A 50 -10.17 8.97 -0.54
C LYS A 50 -10.06 7.85 -1.56
N LYS A 51 -10.49 8.14 -2.79
CA LYS A 51 -10.21 7.33 -3.99
C LYS A 51 -9.46 8.17 -5.01
N TYR A 52 -8.47 7.60 -5.68
CA TYR A 52 -7.65 8.33 -6.65
C TYR A 52 -7.06 7.39 -7.71
N ILE A 53 -6.67 7.95 -8.86
CA ILE A 53 -5.99 7.22 -9.92
C ILE A 53 -4.49 7.41 -9.75
N GLY A 54 -3.75 6.32 -9.60
CA GLY A 54 -2.30 6.30 -9.45
C GLY A 54 -1.57 6.06 -10.76
N ALA A 55 -0.28 5.69 -10.65
CA ALA A 55 0.53 5.35 -11.81
C ALA A 55 -0.08 4.20 -12.62
N LYS A 56 0.11 4.23 -13.95
CA LYS A 56 -0.44 3.23 -14.89
C LYS A 56 -1.97 3.12 -14.86
N ALA A 57 -2.67 4.22 -14.57
CA ALA A 57 -4.13 4.30 -14.52
C ALA A 57 -4.78 3.25 -13.58
N ARG A 58 -4.07 2.86 -12.52
CA ARG A 58 -4.60 1.96 -11.49
C ARG A 58 -5.42 2.76 -10.49
N ASP A 59 -6.56 2.23 -10.10
CA ASP A 59 -7.39 2.83 -9.05
C ASP A 59 -6.84 2.47 -7.67
N TYR A 60 -6.79 3.47 -6.79
CA TYR A 60 -6.34 3.35 -5.41
C TYR A 60 -7.40 3.88 -4.45
N VAL A 61 -7.44 3.26 -3.27
CA VAL A 61 -8.09 3.80 -2.09
C VAL A 61 -7.05 4.19 -1.06
N LYS A 62 -7.29 5.32 -0.40
CA LYS A 62 -6.55 5.75 0.79
C LYS A 62 -7.42 5.52 2.00
N TYR A 63 -6.84 4.95 3.04
CA TYR A 63 -7.50 4.65 4.31
C TYR A 63 -6.74 5.26 5.48
N GLU A 64 -7.47 5.54 6.54
CA GLU A 64 -6.91 5.95 7.83
C GLU A 64 -7.32 4.98 8.93
N TYR A 65 -6.45 4.80 9.91
CA TYR A 65 -6.71 3.98 11.09
C TYR A 65 -6.02 4.60 12.31
N LYS A 66 -6.52 4.26 13.50
CA LYS A 66 -6.06 4.88 14.74
C LYS A 66 -5.49 3.83 15.69
N ILE A 67 -4.25 4.03 16.12
CA ILE A 67 -3.57 3.20 17.13
C ILE A 67 -3.16 4.11 18.28
N ASN A 68 -3.58 3.80 19.52
CA ASN A 68 -3.19 4.54 20.72
C ASN A 68 -3.37 6.07 20.64
N GLY A 69 -4.41 6.55 19.95
CA GLY A 69 -4.63 8.00 19.79
C GLY A 69 -4.06 8.59 18.50
N GLN A 70 -3.07 7.95 17.88
CA GLN A 70 -2.37 8.44 16.69
C GLN A 70 -3.01 7.91 15.41
N ILE A 71 -3.12 8.79 14.41
CA ILE A 71 -3.69 8.48 13.09
C ILE A 71 -2.57 8.06 12.14
N TYR A 72 -2.79 6.95 11.45
CA TYR A 72 -1.92 6.42 10.42
C TYR A 72 -2.67 6.33 9.10
N LEU A 73 -1.93 6.41 8.01
CA LEU A 73 -2.47 6.42 6.66
C LEU A 73 -1.85 5.28 5.87
N GLY A 74 -2.67 4.63 5.05
CA GLY A 74 -2.18 3.70 4.05
C GLY A 74 -2.97 3.85 2.77
N ASP A 75 -2.46 3.23 1.72
CA ASP A 75 -3.12 3.17 0.43
C ASP A 75 -2.98 1.79 -0.21
N LYS A 76 -3.96 1.46 -1.05
CA LYS A 76 -4.01 0.18 -1.72
C LYS A 76 -4.68 0.31 -3.07
N ASN A 77 -4.15 -0.38 -4.06
CA ASN A 77 -4.80 -0.51 -5.36
C ASN A 77 -6.03 -1.42 -5.24
N TYR A 78 -7.07 -1.12 -5.99
CA TYR A 78 -8.30 -1.92 -6.00
C TYR A 78 -8.86 -1.98 -7.43
N MET A 79 -9.87 -2.82 -7.65
CA MET A 79 -10.49 -3.00 -8.97
C MET A 79 -11.95 -2.54 -8.91
N PRO A 80 -12.28 -1.30 -9.38
CA PRO A 80 -13.65 -0.77 -9.28
C PRO A 80 -14.71 -1.60 -10.01
N HIS A 81 -14.29 -2.40 -11.00
CA HIS A 81 -15.17 -3.31 -11.75
C HIS A 81 -15.47 -4.61 -10.98
N LYS A 82 -14.63 -4.98 -10.00
CA LYS A 82 -14.84 -6.15 -9.13
C LYS A 82 -15.53 -5.81 -7.82
N GLU A 83 -15.21 -4.64 -7.25
CA GLU A 83 -15.73 -4.22 -5.95
C GLU A 83 -16.13 -2.74 -5.94
N LEU A 84 -17.28 -2.45 -5.31
CA LEU A 84 -17.75 -1.08 -5.12
C LEU A 84 -17.30 -0.58 -3.74
N ILE A 85 -16.25 0.24 -3.72
CA ILE A 85 -15.76 0.90 -2.51
C ILE A 85 -16.24 2.36 -2.45
N ARG A 86 -16.76 2.77 -1.30
CA ARG A 86 -17.19 4.14 -1.02
C ARG A 86 -16.30 4.79 0.03
N ILE A 87 -16.19 6.11 -0.06
CA ILE A 87 -15.58 6.91 1.01
C ILE A 87 -16.49 6.80 2.23
N GLY A 88 -15.92 6.53 3.40
CA GLY A 88 -16.62 6.25 4.64
C GLY A 88 -16.91 4.77 4.91
N ASP A 89 -16.57 3.86 4.00
CA ASP A 89 -16.64 2.43 4.29
C ASP A 89 -15.53 2.04 5.29
N THR A 90 -15.85 1.08 6.17
CA THR A 90 -14.92 0.55 7.15
C THR A 90 -14.13 -0.60 6.54
N CYS A 91 -12.81 -0.62 6.69
CA CYS A 91 -11.94 -1.68 6.18
C CYS A 91 -11.15 -2.35 7.31
N GLU A 92 -10.83 -3.64 7.14
CA GLU A 92 -9.93 -4.34 8.06
C GLU A 92 -8.46 -4.07 7.68
N VAL A 93 -7.68 -3.61 8.65
CA VAL A 93 -6.27 -3.23 8.48
C VAL A 93 -5.41 -4.18 9.31
N ILE A 94 -4.36 -4.73 8.70
CA ILE A 94 -3.26 -5.39 9.40
C ILE A 94 -2.07 -4.43 9.43
N TYR A 95 -1.43 -4.29 10.59
CA TYR A 95 -0.27 -3.42 10.78
C TYR A 95 0.80 -4.11 11.62
N ALA A 96 2.05 -3.68 11.49
CA ALA A 96 3.13 -4.16 12.35
C ALA A 96 3.09 -3.43 13.69
N LYS A 97 2.95 -4.12 14.83
CA LYS A 97 2.86 -3.41 16.14
C LYS A 97 4.11 -2.60 16.45
N SER A 98 5.27 -3.11 16.05
CA SER A 98 6.56 -2.43 16.22
C SER A 98 6.71 -1.16 15.38
N ASP A 99 5.91 -1.00 14.32
CA ASP A 99 5.98 0.10 13.38
C ASP A 99 4.64 0.27 12.66
N PRO A 100 3.66 0.96 13.28
CA PRO A 100 2.30 1.00 12.75
C PRO A 100 2.15 1.77 11.45
N GLU A 101 3.16 2.47 10.94
CA GLU A 101 3.14 3.06 9.59
C GLU A 101 3.10 1.97 8.52
N ILE A 102 3.65 0.78 8.82
CA ILE A 102 3.61 -0.35 7.92
C ILE A 102 2.30 -1.08 8.11
N SER A 103 1.40 -0.91 7.15
CA SER A 103 0.09 -1.56 7.14
C SER A 103 -0.33 -2.04 5.75
N LYS A 104 -1.33 -2.93 5.74
CA LYS A 104 -2.03 -3.39 4.55
C LYS A 104 -3.50 -3.58 4.86
N LEU A 105 -4.35 -3.44 3.85
CA LEU A 105 -5.74 -3.91 3.95
C LEU A 105 -5.81 -5.41 3.75
N ILE A 106 -6.62 -6.05 4.57
CA ILE A 106 -6.96 -7.46 4.43
C ILE A 106 -7.83 -7.64 3.19
N GLU A 107 -7.55 -8.68 2.43
CA GLU A 107 -8.30 -9.07 1.24
C GLU A 107 -9.13 -10.32 1.51
N ASN A 108 -10.21 -10.49 0.75
CA ASN A 108 -10.91 -11.76 0.61
C ASN A 108 -10.14 -12.69 -0.34
N ASP A 109 -10.54 -13.95 -0.43
CA ASP A 109 -9.90 -14.97 -1.29
C ASP A 109 -9.91 -14.61 -2.79
N ASP A 110 -10.83 -13.73 -3.22
CA ASP A 110 -10.95 -13.23 -4.60
C ASP A 110 -10.08 -11.99 -4.90
N GLY A 111 -9.33 -11.52 -3.90
CA GLY A 111 -8.46 -10.34 -3.98
C GLY A 111 -9.20 -9.00 -3.80
N THR A 112 -10.50 -9.01 -3.47
CA THR A 112 -11.22 -7.78 -3.09
C THR A 112 -10.88 -7.36 -1.66
N ILE A 113 -10.98 -6.06 -1.37
CA ILE A 113 -10.71 -5.54 -0.03
C ILE A 113 -11.83 -5.98 0.91
N LYS A 114 -11.47 -6.46 2.10
CA LYS A 114 -12.42 -6.81 3.14
C LYS A 114 -13.00 -5.54 3.79
N ILE A 115 -14.11 -5.07 3.23
CA ILE A 115 -14.88 -3.90 3.68
C ILE A 115 -16.18 -4.29 4.39
N ARG A 116 -16.49 -3.57 5.48
CA ARG A 116 -17.83 -3.49 6.07
C ARG A 116 -18.49 -2.22 5.57
N LYS A 117 -19.60 -2.38 4.85
CA LYS A 117 -20.28 -1.27 4.19
C LYS A 117 -20.90 -0.33 5.21
N SER A 118 -20.69 0.97 5.04
CA SER A 118 -21.24 2.00 5.95
C SER A 118 -22.77 1.91 6.10
N ASN A 119 -23.48 1.47 5.06
CA ASN A 119 -24.93 1.31 5.08
C ASN A 119 -25.43 0.21 6.03
N GLU A 120 -24.61 -0.81 6.33
CA GLU A 120 -24.99 -1.89 7.26
C GLU A 120 -24.93 -1.43 8.73
N LEU A 121 -24.11 -0.42 9.03
CA LEU A 121 -23.98 0.17 10.36
C LEU A 121 -25.13 1.14 10.70
N LYS A 122 -25.82 1.68 9.69
CA LYS A 122 -27.00 2.54 9.90
C LYS A 122 -28.26 1.76 10.31
N GLY A 123 -28.30 0.44 10.07
CA GLY A 123 -29.41 -0.42 10.48
C GLY A 123 -29.41 -0.81 11.97
N PHE A 124 -28.31 -0.55 12.69
CA PHE A 124 -28.16 -0.94 14.11
C PHE A 124 -28.53 0.16 15.13
N ASN A 125 -28.83 1.38 14.68
CA ASN A 125 -29.23 2.50 15.56
C ASN A 125 -30.74 2.82 15.51
N LEU A 126 -31.58 1.80 15.29
CA LEU A 126 -33.03 1.89 15.47
C LEU A 126 -33.47 0.80 16.45
N LYS A 127 -33.17 1.00 17.72
CA LYS A 127 -33.90 0.42 18.87
C LYS A 127 -33.67 1.27 20.11
#